data_AF-A0A831M9X5-F1
#
_entry.id   AF-A0A831M9X5-F1
#
_cell.length_a   1.000
_cell.length_b   1.000
_cell.length_c   1.000
_cell.angle_alpha   90.00
_cell.angle_beta   90.00
_cell.angle_gamma   90.00
#
_symmetry.space_group_name_H-M   'P 1'
#
loop_
_entity.id
_entity.type
_entity.pdbx_description
1 polymer ?
#
loop_
_entity_poly.entity_id
_entity_poly.type
_entity_poly.pdbx_seq_one_letter_code
_entity_poly.pdbx_strand_id
1 'polypeptide(L)'
;QKANIHLEFDRACAIDLATKGTGKTVLDAVKTSVNPKVIDCPNPASGRTTIDGVAKDGIVIKAKARVTVRTNLDRFVGGATEETIVARVGEGIVTTIGSAQSYKDVLENPDRISKTVLDKALDANTAFEILSIDIADVDVGENVGAKLQAEQAEANKLIAQAQAEVRRATAVALEQEMVARTQEMRARVVEAEAQVPLAIAEAFKSGNLGVMDYYRLRNIQADSSMRESIAGSGPATPGQKPTPA
;
A
#
# COMPACT_ATOMS: atom_id res chain seq x y z
N GLN A 1 6.01 64.89 -11.33
CA GLN A 1 6.27 63.59 -11.99
C GLN A 1 7.66 63.10 -11.60
N LYS A 2 7.81 62.19 -10.62
CA LYS A 2 9.14 61.66 -10.23
C LYS A 2 9.20 60.14 -10.02
N ALA A 3 8.13 59.39 -10.31
CA ALA A 3 8.10 57.92 -10.13
C ALA A 3 7.40 57.13 -11.25
N ASN A 4 6.98 57.76 -12.37
CA ASN A 4 6.22 57.12 -13.46
C ASN A 4 4.93 56.36 -13.05
N ILE A 5 4.45 56.53 -11.82
CA ILE A 5 3.21 55.92 -11.33
C ILE A 5 2.01 56.67 -11.93
N HIS A 6 1.25 56.01 -12.80
CA HIS A 6 0.01 56.54 -13.38
C HIS A 6 -1.15 56.30 -12.41
N LEU A 7 -1.28 57.19 -11.44
CA LEU A 7 -2.36 57.18 -10.44
C LEU A 7 -3.27 58.41 -10.65
N GLU A 8 -4.31 58.25 -11.45
CA GLU A 8 -5.36 59.26 -11.62
C GLU A 8 -6.30 59.30 -10.40
N PHE A 9 -6.97 60.44 -10.18
CA PHE A 9 -7.84 60.64 -9.01
C PHE A 9 -8.95 59.59 -8.92
N ASP A 10 -9.62 59.29 -10.03
CA ASP A 10 -10.69 58.29 -10.09
C ASP A 10 -10.19 56.90 -9.69
N ARG A 11 -8.95 56.57 -10.06
CA ARG A 11 -8.31 55.31 -9.69
C ARG A 11 -7.93 55.27 -8.22
N ALA A 12 -7.39 56.36 -7.69
CA ALA A 12 -7.10 56.47 -6.26
C ALA A 12 -8.38 56.30 -5.44
N CYS A 13 -9.49 56.90 -5.86
CA CYS A 13 -10.81 56.70 -5.25
C CYS A 13 -11.32 55.26 -5.37
N ALA A 14 -11.14 54.60 -6.52
CA ALA A 14 -11.54 53.21 -6.70
C ALA A 14 -10.76 52.26 -5.77
N ILE A 15 -9.45 52.49 -5.62
CA ILE A 15 -8.61 51.75 -4.67
C ILE A 15 -9.07 52.03 -3.24
N ASP A 16 -9.30 53.29 -2.87
CA ASP A 16 -9.75 53.68 -1.52
C ASP A 16 -11.08 53.00 -1.15
N LEU A 17 -12.05 53.02 -2.08
CA LEU A 17 -13.34 52.35 -1.95
C LEU A 17 -13.19 50.84 -1.80
N ALA A 18 -12.33 50.20 -2.61
CA ALA A 18 -12.08 48.76 -2.53
C ALA A 18 -11.38 48.36 -1.22
N THR A 19 -10.58 49.25 -0.65
CA THR A 19 -9.86 49.02 0.61
C THR A 19 -10.70 49.34 1.86
N LYS A 20 -11.87 49.95 1.69
CA LYS A 20 -12.75 50.34 2.79
C LYS A 20 -13.27 49.10 3.53
N GLY A 21 -12.68 48.80 4.69
CA GLY A 21 -13.04 47.66 5.54
C GLY A 21 -12.04 46.49 5.55
N THR A 22 -10.98 46.52 4.72
CA THR A 22 -9.93 45.47 4.70
C THR A 22 -8.65 45.85 5.43
N GLY A 23 -8.62 47.03 6.07
CA GLY A 23 -7.46 47.54 6.83
C GLY A 23 -6.26 47.95 5.95
N LYS A 24 -6.40 47.90 4.62
CA LYS A 24 -5.39 48.34 3.65
C LYS A 24 -5.69 49.79 3.26
N THR A 25 -4.68 50.52 2.80
CA THR A 25 -4.85 51.90 2.32
C THR A 25 -4.25 52.08 0.93
N VAL A 26 -4.72 53.11 0.20
CA VAL A 26 -4.09 53.54 -1.07
C VAL A 26 -2.59 53.78 -0.88
N LEU A 27 -2.20 54.33 0.28
CA LEU A 27 -0.81 54.58 0.63
C LEU A 27 0.00 53.28 0.67
N ASP A 28 -0.55 52.20 1.25
CA ASP A 28 0.15 50.91 1.34
C ASP A 28 0.27 50.24 -0.03
N ALA A 29 -0.74 50.38 -0.89
CA ALA A 29 -0.68 49.91 -2.27
C ALA A 29 0.44 50.62 -3.06
N VAL A 30 0.57 51.95 -2.91
CA VAL A 30 1.63 52.73 -3.55
C VAL A 30 3.00 52.42 -2.94
N LYS A 31 3.11 52.31 -1.61
CA LYS A 31 4.36 51.93 -0.93
C LYS A 31 4.89 50.58 -1.41
N THR A 32 4.00 49.60 -1.54
CA THR A 32 4.36 48.25 -2.01
C THR A 32 4.65 48.22 -3.53
N SER A 33 4.13 49.19 -4.28
CA SER A 33 4.48 49.39 -5.69
C SER A 33 5.91 49.94 -5.85
N VAL A 34 6.33 50.85 -4.96
CA VAL A 34 7.68 51.44 -4.96
C VAL A 34 8.71 50.49 -4.33
N ASN A 35 8.38 49.92 -3.16
CA ASN A 35 9.22 49.00 -2.42
C ASN A 35 8.59 47.60 -2.46
N PRO A 36 9.17 46.65 -3.22
CA PRO A 36 8.67 45.29 -3.26
C PRO A 36 8.56 44.67 -1.87
N LYS A 37 7.51 43.88 -1.66
CA LYS A 37 7.27 43.15 -0.41
C LYS A 37 7.66 41.69 -0.59
N VAL A 38 8.29 41.10 0.42
CA VAL A 38 8.60 39.67 0.46
C VAL A 38 7.48 38.94 1.19
N ILE A 39 6.99 37.85 0.58
CA ILE A 39 5.97 36.96 1.13
C ILE A 39 6.57 35.56 1.24
N ASP A 40 6.54 34.97 2.43
CA ASP A 40 6.95 33.58 2.64
C ASP A 40 5.84 32.61 2.20
N CYS A 41 6.24 31.58 1.45
CA CYS A 41 5.39 30.49 0.97
C CYS A 41 5.93 29.17 1.56
N PRO A 42 5.20 28.49 2.46
CA PRO A 42 3.84 28.79 2.94
C PRO A 42 3.82 29.90 4.00
N ASN A 43 2.68 30.57 4.14
CA ASN A 43 2.51 31.62 5.14
C ASN A 43 2.56 31.01 6.57
N PRO A 44 3.38 31.54 7.50
CA PRO A 44 3.45 31.07 8.88
C PRO A 44 2.09 31.02 9.59
N ALA A 45 1.14 31.87 9.19
CA ALA A 45 -0.21 31.92 9.73
C ALA A 45 -1.08 30.71 9.33
N SER A 46 -0.76 29.99 8.25
CA SER A 46 -1.52 28.84 7.76
C SER A 46 -1.18 27.52 8.47
N GLY A 47 -0.31 27.54 9.50
CA GLY A 47 0.03 26.37 10.31
C GLY A 47 0.95 25.34 9.64
N ARG A 48 1.15 25.42 8.32
CA ARG A 48 2.17 24.65 7.58
C ARG A 48 3.43 25.47 7.41
N THR A 49 4.57 24.88 7.75
CA THR A 49 5.89 25.53 7.69
C THR A 49 6.67 25.22 6.42
N THR A 50 6.29 24.18 5.67
CA THR A 50 6.93 23.75 4.43
C THR A 50 5.91 23.38 3.36
N ILE A 51 6.32 23.51 2.10
CA ILE A 51 5.63 22.95 0.93
C ILE A 51 6.22 21.56 0.70
N ASP A 52 5.39 20.54 0.87
CA ASP A 52 5.82 19.15 0.74
C ASP A 52 5.47 18.63 -0.66
N GLY A 53 6.46 18.09 -1.37
CA GLY A 53 6.28 17.42 -2.67
C GLY A 53 6.98 16.07 -2.69
N VAL A 54 6.46 15.10 -3.44
CA VAL A 54 7.06 13.76 -3.55
C VAL A 54 7.67 13.62 -4.94
N ALA A 55 8.98 13.36 -5.01
CA ALA A 55 9.65 13.07 -6.27
C ALA A 55 9.31 11.66 -6.79
N LYS A 56 9.61 11.37 -8.06
CA LYS A 56 9.28 10.06 -8.66
C LYS A 56 9.99 8.87 -8.03
N ASP A 57 11.09 9.10 -7.34
CA ASP A 57 11.80 8.09 -6.54
C ASP A 57 11.14 7.81 -5.17
N GLY A 58 10.02 8.48 -4.87
CA GLY A 58 9.22 8.23 -3.67
C GLY A 58 9.74 8.95 -2.42
N ILE A 59 10.66 9.90 -2.57
CA ILE A 59 11.21 10.70 -1.46
C ILE A 59 10.47 12.04 -1.37
N VAL A 60 10.04 12.40 -0.14
CA VAL A 60 9.45 13.70 0.12
C VAL A 60 10.55 14.75 0.15
N ILE A 61 10.29 15.89 -0.49
CA ILE A 61 11.11 17.09 -0.42
C ILE A 61 10.25 18.20 0.18
N LYS A 62 10.78 18.86 1.20
CA LYS A 62 10.14 19.97 1.89
C LYS A 62 10.84 21.25 1.46
N ALA A 63 10.14 22.11 0.75
CA ALA A 63 10.69 23.37 0.27
C ALA A 63 10.04 24.56 0.99
N LYS A 64 10.82 25.61 1.22
CA LYS A 64 10.32 26.93 1.60
C LYS A 64 10.72 27.92 0.53
N ALA A 65 9.78 28.75 0.10
CA ALA A 65 10.02 29.76 -0.91
C ALA A 65 9.72 31.16 -0.37
N ARG A 66 10.44 32.15 -0.88
CA ARG A 66 10.20 33.58 -0.68
C ARG A 66 9.82 34.18 -2.01
N VAL A 67 8.67 34.82 -2.05
CA VAL A 67 8.16 35.47 -3.25
C VAL A 67 8.28 36.97 -3.07
N THR A 68 9.05 37.62 -3.93
CA THR A 68 9.14 39.07 -3.97
C THR A 68 8.07 39.58 -4.91
N VAL A 69 7.09 40.30 -4.36
CA VAL A 69 5.96 40.84 -5.12
C VAL A 69 5.96 42.35 -5.11
N ARG A 70 5.43 42.93 -6.18
CA ARG A 70 5.12 44.36 -6.30
C ARG A 70 3.63 44.52 -6.53
N THR A 71 3.03 45.55 -5.96
CA THR A 71 1.63 45.84 -6.24
C THR A 71 1.44 46.37 -7.65
N ASN A 72 0.57 45.72 -8.43
CA ASN A 72 0.11 46.23 -9.71
C ASN A 72 -1.13 47.09 -9.46
N LEU A 73 -0.93 48.41 -9.49
CA LEU A 73 -2.00 49.39 -9.26
C LEU A 73 -3.12 49.30 -10.32
N ASP A 74 -2.85 48.70 -11.48
CA ASP A 74 -3.85 48.55 -12.53
C ASP A 74 -4.89 47.48 -12.22
N ARG A 75 -4.46 46.41 -11.56
CA ARG A 75 -5.28 45.22 -11.26
C ARG A 75 -5.58 45.08 -9.77
N PHE A 76 -5.29 46.12 -8.98
CA PHE A 76 -5.44 46.08 -7.53
C PHE A 76 -6.90 45.93 -7.10
N VAL A 77 -7.83 46.57 -7.81
CA VAL A 77 -9.27 46.47 -7.56
C VAL A 77 -9.83 45.21 -8.23
N GLY A 78 -10.34 44.28 -7.42
CA GLY A 78 -10.89 43.01 -7.91
C GLY A 78 -9.86 41.92 -8.24
N GLY A 79 -8.56 42.21 -8.12
CA GLY A 79 -7.50 41.23 -8.26
C GLY A 79 -7.41 40.28 -7.07
N ALA A 80 -6.92 39.06 -7.31
CA ALA A 80 -6.74 38.07 -6.25
C ALA A 80 -5.68 38.53 -5.23
N THR A 81 -5.89 38.14 -3.97
CA THR A 81 -5.07 38.55 -2.82
C THR A 81 -3.78 37.75 -2.69
N GLU A 82 -2.93 38.11 -1.71
CA GLU A 82 -1.66 37.44 -1.40
C GLU A 82 -1.83 35.92 -1.21
N GLU A 83 -2.93 35.49 -0.59
CA GLU A 83 -3.22 34.06 -0.34
C GLU A 83 -3.32 33.25 -1.64
N THR A 84 -3.88 33.84 -2.70
CA THR A 84 -3.98 33.15 -4.01
C THR A 84 -2.60 32.99 -4.64
N ILE A 85 -1.70 33.96 -4.47
CA ILE A 85 -0.32 33.86 -4.96
C ILE A 85 0.41 32.76 -4.22
N VAL A 86 0.31 32.71 -2.89
CA VAL A 86 0.93 31.66 -2.07
C VAL A 86 0.43 30.27 -2.49
N ALA A 87 -0.87 30.12 -2.74
CA ALA A 87 -1.45 28.86 -3.19
C ALA A 87 -0.95 28.44 -4.57
N ARG A 88 -0.93 29.35 -5.55
CA ARG A 88 -0.47 29.08 -6.93
C ARG A 88 1.02 28.79 -7.00
N VAL A 89 1.84 29.54 -6.28
CA VAL A 89 3.28 29.29 -6.16
C VAL A 89 3.53 27.95 -5.47
N GLY A 90 2.78 27.66 -4.41
CA GLY A 90 2.81 26.36 -3.73
C GLY A 90 2.50 25.20 -4.68
N GLU A 91 1.42 25.29 -5.45
CA GLU A 91 1.06 24.30 -6.47
C GLU A 91 2.16 24.15 -7.54
N GLY A 92 2.72 25.26 -8.01
CA GLY A 92 3.80 25.28 -8.97
C GLY A 92 5.04 24.54 -8.47
N ILE A 93 5.42 24.77 -7.21
CA ILE A 93 6.55 24.11 -6.55
C ILE A 93 6.28 22.60 -6.41
N VAL A 94 5.11 22.21 -5.89
CA VAL A 94 4.74 20.79 -5.72
C VAL A 94 4.76 20.06 -7.07
N THR A 95 4.20 20.67 -8.10
CA THR A 95 4.19 20.10 -9.46
C THR A 95 5.60 19.90 -10.01
N THR A 96 6.48 20.87 -9.76
CA THR A 96 7.86 20.81 -10.27
C THR A 96 8.65 19.73 -9.54
N ILE A 97 8.52 19.63 -8.22
CA ILE A 97 9.11 18.54 -7.41
C ILE A 97 8.57 17.18 -7.87
N GLY A 98 7.25 17.04 -8.07
CA GLY A 98 6.64 15.79 -8.53
C GLY A 98 7.04 15.36 -9.94
N SER A 99 7.49 16.31 -10.76
CA SER A 99 7.98 16.02 -12.11
C SER A 99 9.43 15.53 -12.15
N ALA A 100 10.21 15.79 -11.08
CA ALA A 100 11.61 15.41 -10.98
C ALA A 100 11.78 13.88 -10.92
N GLN A 101 12.83 13.37 -11.56
CA GLN A 101 13.11 11.93 -11.57
C GLN A 101 13.69 11.48 -10.24
N SER A 102 14.60 12.28 -9.66
CA SER A 102 15.13 12.03 -8.32
C SER A 102 15.15 13.28 -7.45
N TYR A 103 15.09 13.08 -6.13
CA TYR A 103 15.29 14.16 -5.14
C TYR A 103 16.66 14.84 -5.28
N LYS A 104 17.67 14.12 -5.79
CA LYS A 104 19.01 14.67 -6.04
C LYS A 104 18.99 15.78 -7.07
N ASP A 105 18.18 15.64 -8.13
CA ASP A 105 18.05 16.65 -9.19
C ASP A 105 17.55 17.98 -8.63
N VAL A 106 16.69 17.91 -7.61
CA VAL A 106 16.11 19.07 -6.94
C VAL A 106 17.12 19.72 -5.98
N LEU A 107 17.90 18.91 -5.26
CA LEU A 107 18.96 19.40 -4.36
C LEU A 107 20.14 20.02 -5.10
N GLU A 108 20.52 19.46 -6.26
CA GLU A 108 21.64 20.00 -7.05
C GLU A 108 21.33 21.40 -7.59
N ASN A 109 20.07 21.67 -7.96
CA ASN A 109 19.68 22.93 -8.59
C ASN A 109 18.28 23.40 -8.13
N PRO A 110 18.15 23.94 -6.90
CA PRO A 110 16.87 24.44 -6.40
C PRO A 110 16.31 25.61 -7.23
N ASP A 111 17.19 26.40 -7.85
CA ASP A 111 16.82 27.51 -8.76
C ASP A 111 16.06 27.05 -10.01
N ARG A 112 16.13 25.77 -10.36
CA ARG A 112 15.33 25.24 -11.47
C ARG A 112 13.83 25.27 -11.14
N ILE A 113 13.48 25.11 -9.87
CA ILE A 113 12.10 25.21 -9.41
C ILE A 113 11.58 26.62 -9.66
N SER A 114 12.30 27.64 -9.20
CA SER A 114 11.86 29.03 -9.34
C SER A 114 11.64 29.44 -10.80
N LYS A 115 12.55 29.08 -11.71
CA LYS A 115 12.40 29.36 -13.15
C LYS A 115 11.16 28.69 -13.74
N THR A 116 11.00 27.40 -13.50
CA THR A 116 9.86 26.62 -14.03
C THR A 116 8.51 27.12 -13.49
N VAL A 117 8.50 27.62 -12.26
CA VAL A 117 7.31 28.18 -11.60
C VAL A 117 7.01 29.59 -12.14
N LEU A 118 8.03 30.41 -12.37
CA LEU A 118 7.89 31.75 -12.95
C LEU A 118 7.38 31.72 -14.40
N ASP A 119 7.79 30.71 -15.18
CA ASP A 119 7.34 30.51 -16.57
C ASP A 119 5.82 30.26 -16.69
N LYS A 120 5.15 29.86 -15.61
CA LYS A 120 3.70 29.54 -15.60
C LYS A 120 2.78 30.76 -15.46
N ALA A 121 3.31 31.99 -15.48
CA ALA A 121 2.53 33.24 -15.43
C ALA A 121 1.50 33.25 -14.27
N LEU A 122 1.97 32.95 -13.05
CA LEU A 122 1.13 32.77 -11.86
C LEU A 122 0.47 34.06 -11.37
N ASP A 123 0.94 35.20 -11.87
CA ASP A 123 0.48 36.57 -11.63
C ASP A 123 -0.70 37.00 -12.53
N ALA A 124 -1.23 36.10 -13.36
CA ALA A 124 -2.44 36.36 -14.12
C ALA A 124 -3.64 36.63 -13.19
N ASN A 125 -4.29 37.78 -13.35
CA ASN A 125 -5.46 38.21 -12.56
C ASN A 125 -5.21 38.38 -11.05
N THR A 126 -3.96 38.63 -10.63
CA THR A 126 -3.63 38.96 -9.24
C THR A 126 -3.44 40.47 -9.06
N ALA A 127 -3.65 40.97 -7.83
CA ALA A 127 -3.39 42.36 -7.48
C ALA A 127 -1.88 42.69 -7.39
N PHE A 128 -1.03 41.68 -7.52
CA PHE A 128 0.42 41.79 -7.45
C PHE A 128 1.08 41.19 -8.67
N GLU A 129 2.25 41.72 -9.01
CA GLU A 129 3.19 41.23 -10.00
C GLU A 129 4.34 40.53 -9.27
N ILE A 130 4.73 39.35 -9.75
CA ILE A 130 5.82 38.57 -9.15
C ILE A 130 7.14 39.00 -9.79
N LEU A 131 8.07 39.51 -8.98
CA LEU A 131 9.41 39.88 -9.46
C LEU A 131 10.36 38.68 -9.43
N SER A 132 10.41 37.99 -8.30
CA SER A 132 11.25 36.82 -8.09
C SER A 132 10.57 35.81 -7.19
N ILE A 133 10.94 34.54 -7.39
CA ILE A 133 10.62 33.44 -6.49
C ILE A 133 11.97 32.84 -6.11
N ASP A 134 12.32 32.91 -4.84
CA ASP A 134 13.60 32.44 -4.33
C ASP A 134 13.32 31.25 -3.40
N ILE A 135 14.03 30.14 -3.59
CA ILE A 135 13.90 28.99 -2.69
C ILE A 135 14.80 29.25 -1.48
N ALA A 136 14.19 29.42 -0.31
CA ALA A 136 14.89 29.76 0.92
C ALA A 136 15.51 28.54 1.61
N ASP A 137 14.86 27.38 1.48
CA ASP A 137 15.25 26.16 2.20
C ASP A 137 14.71 24.93 1.46
N VAL A 138 15.49 23.85 1.42
CA VAL A 138 15.10 22.56 0.83
C VAL A 138 15.61 21.43 1.71
N ASP A 139 14.67 20.72 2.34
CA ASP A 139 14.95 19.58 3.20
C ASP A 139 14.47 18.28 2.56
N VAL A 140 15.19 17.19 2.84
CA VAL A 140 14.75 15.84 2.50
C VAL A 140 13.90 15.30 3.64
N GLY A 141 12.69 14.85 3.30
CA GLY A 141 11.73 14.26 4.22
C GLY A 141 11.78 12.73 4.23
N GLU A 142 10.62 12.13 4.45
CA GLU A 142 10.47 10.68 4.54
C GLU A 142 10.58 10.01 3.16
N ASN A 143 11.03 8.76 3.15
CA ASN A 143 10.98 7.91 1.97
C ASN A 143 9.65 7.14 1.95
N VAL A 144 8.63 7.73 1.32
CA VAL A 144 7.30 7.14 1.17
C VAL A 144 7.37 5.88 0.33
N GLY A 145 8.24 5.83 -0.68
CA GLY A 145 8.44 4.65 -1.52
C GLY A 145 8.87 3.43 -0.71
N ALA A 146 9.89 3.58 0.15
CA ALA A 146 10.36 2.51 1.02
C ALA A 146 9.30 2.09 2.05
N LYS A 147 8.57 3.06 2.61
CA LYS A 147 7.50 2.79 3.58
C LYS A 147 6.36 1.99 2.96
N LEU A 148 5.85 2.42 1.79
CA LEU A 148 4.82 1.69 1.05
C LEU A 148 5.28 0.29 0.64
N GLN A 149 6.55 0.13 0.25
CA GLN A 149 7.11 -1.19 -0.06
C GLN A 149 7.16 -2.10 1.17
N ALA A 150 7.54 -1.58 2.34
CA ALA A 150 7.53 -2.33 3.58
C ALA A 150 6.11 -2.75 3.98
N GLU A 151 5.16 -1.82 3.93
CA GLU A 151 3.74 -2.09 4.21
C GLU A 151 3.16 -3.15 3.26
N GLN A 152 3.49 -3.06 1.97
CA GLN A 152 3.09 -4.06 0.98
C GLN A 152 3.71 -5.43 1.25
N ALA A 153 4.98 -5.47 1.68
CA ALA A 153 5.67 -6.71 2.03
C ALA A 153 5.06 -7.37 3.28
N GLU A 154 4.67 -6.59 4.29
CA GLU A 154 3.96 -7.08 5.47
C GLU A 154 2.58 -7.64 5.11
N ALA A 155 1.81 -6.93 4.27
CA ALA A 155 0.53 -7.42 3.78
C ALA A 155 0.69 -8.74 3.01
N ASN A 156 1.69 -8.83 2.12
CA ASN A 156 1.99 -10.05 1.38
C ASN A 156 2.38 -11.20 2.31
N LYS A 157 3.15 -10.94 3.37
CA LYS A 157 3.53 -11.93 4.39
C LYS A 157 2.30 -12.46 5.12
N LEU A 158 1.37 -11.60 5.52
CA LEU A 158 0.12 -11.99 6.16
C LEU A 158 -0.73 -12.88 5.25
N ILE A 159 -0.88 -12.51 3.97
CA ILE A 159 -1.60 -13.31 2.98
C ILE A 159 -0.93 -14.69 2.81
N ALA A 160 0.40 -14.72 2.71
CA ALA A 160 1.14 -15.98 2.57
C ALA A 160 0.98 -16.89 3.80
N GLN A 161 0.99 -16.31 5.01
CA GLN A 161 0.75 -17.04 6.25
C GLN A 161 -0.67 -17.60 6.30
N ALA A 162 -1.68 -16.79 5.97
CA ALA A 162 -3.08 -17.23 5.91
C ALA A 162 -3.27 -18.36 4.88
N GLN A 163 -2.65 -18.26 3.70
CA GLN A 163 -2.70 -19.32 2.70
C GLN A 163 -2.01 -20.60 3.18
N ALA A 164 -0.90 -20.50 3.92
CA ALA A 164 -0.22 -21.65 4.50
C ALA A 164 -1.09 -22.35 5.56
N GLU A 165 -1.79 -21.58 6.40
CA GLU A 165 -2.76 -22.11 7.37
C GLU A 165 -3.94 -22.80 6.69
N VAL A 166 -4.53 -22.18 5.66
CA VAL A 166 -5.61 -22.79 4.88
C VAL A 166 -5.13 -24.10 4.27
N ARG A 167 -3.95 -24.13 3.64
CA ARG A 167 -3.37 -25.38 3.09
C ARG A 167 -3.19 -26.44 4.16
N ARG A 168 -2.68 -26.07 5.33
CA ARG A 168 -2.51 -26.98 6.46
C ARG A 168 -3.86 -27.55 6.93
N ALA A 169 -4.87 -26.69 7.08
CA ALA A 169 -6.21 -27.11 7.46
C ALA A 169 -6.83 -28.05 6.42
N THR A 170 -6.68 -27.76 5.12
CA THR A 170 -7.17 -28.64 4.05
C THR A 170 -6.45 -29.98 4.01
N ALA A 171 -5.14 -30.02 4.30
CA ALA A 171 -4.39 -31.27 4.35
C ALA A 171 -4.85 -32.16 5.52
N VAL A 172 -5.08 -31.56 6.70
CA VAL A 172 -5.62 -32.29 7.85
C VAL A 172 -7.04 -32.78 7.57
N ALA A 173 -7.89 -31.95 6.96
CA ALA A 173 -9.24 -32.36 6.58
C ALA A 173 -9.23 -33.54 5.59
N LEU A 174 -8.36 -33.49 4.57
CA LEU A 174 -8.18 -34.58 3.60
C LEU A 174 -7.69 -35.87 4.29
N GLU A 175 -6.75 -35.75 5.23
CA GLU A 175 -6.27 -36.90 6.01
C GLU A 175 -7.42 -37.54 6.81
N GLN A 176 -8.26 -36.73 7.47
CA GLN A 176 -9.43 -37.23 8.21
C GLN A 176 -10.47 -37.88 7.28
N GLU A 177 -10.74 -37.29 6.11
CA GLU A 177 -11.62 -37.91 5.10
C GLU A 177 -11.08 -39.27 4.64
N MET A 178 -9.77 -39.38 4.40
CA MET A 178 -9.13 -40.64 4.01
C MET A 178 -9.19 -41.67 5.13
N VAL A 179 -8.97 -41.27 6.39
CA VAL A 179 -9.13 -42.16 7.54
C VAL A 179 -10.58 -42.67 7.63
N ALA A 180 -11.58 -41.78 7.56
CA ALA A 180 -12.98 -42.17 7.56
C ALA A 180 -13.31 -43.15 6.41
N ARG A 181 -12.80 -42.89 5.20
CA ARG A 181 -12.98 -43.77 4.04
C ARG A 181 -12.34 -45.14 4.25
N THR A 182 -11.15 -45.22 4.85
CA THR A 182 -10.53 -46.51 5.17
C THR A 182 -11.33 -47.29 6.21
N GLN A 183 -11.93 -46.60 7.20
CA GLN A 183 -12.81 -47.23 8.19
C GLN A 183 -14.10 -47.74 7.55
N GLU A 184 -14.73 -46.96 6.67
CA GLU A 184 -15.92 -47.39 5.93
C GLU A 184 -15.62 -48.62 5.07
N MET A 185 -14.51 -48.62 4.33
CA MET A 185 -14.10 -49.76 3.51
C MET A 185 -13.79 -51.00 4.37
N ARG A 186 -13.15 -50.83 5.53
CA ARG A 186 -12.94 -51.93 6.49
C ARG A 186 -14.26 -52.48 7.01
N ALA A 187 -15.23 -51.61 7.33
CA ALA A 187 -16.55 -52.06 7.76
C ALA A 187 -17.25 -52.90 6.67
N ARG A 188 -17.14 -52.49 5.40
CA ARG A 188 -17.66 -53.27 4.26
C ARG A 188 -16.97 -54.62 4.10
N VAL A 189 -15.65 -54.69 4.32
CA VAL A 189 -14.92 -55.97 4.32
C VAL A 189 -15.42 -56.88 5.42
N VAL A 190 -15.58 -56.35 6.64
CA VAL A 190 -16.11 -57.12 7.79
C VAL A 190 -17.54 -57.59 7.52
N GLU A 191 -18.38 -56.76 6.91
CA GLU A 191 -19.75 -57.13 6.52
C GLU A 191 -19.74 -58.28 5.50
N ALA A 192 -18.87 -58.23 4.49
CA ALA A 192 -18.71 -59.30 3.50
C ALA A 192 -18.16 -60.59 4.14
N GLU A 193 -17.18 -60.48 5.04
CA GLU A 193 -16.63 -61.63 5.78
C GLU A 193 -17.69 -62.28 6.68
N ALA A 194 -18.58 -61.49 7.30
CA ALA A 194 -19.67 -62.00 8.13
C ALA A 194 -20.71 -62.82 7.34
N GLN A 195 -20.84 -62.60 6.03
CA GLN A 195 -21.70 -63.41 5.17
C GLN A 195 -21.16 -64.84 4.98
N VAL A 196 -19.85 -65.06 5.10
CA VAL A 196 -19.22 -66.38 4.87
C VAL A 196 -19.67 -67.41 5.92
N PRO A 197 -19.59 -67.16 7.24
CA PRO A 197 -20.14 -68.06 8.25
C PRO A 197 -21.64 -68.32 8.09
N LEU A 198 -22.40 -67.29 7.70
CA LEU A 198 -23.85 -67.40 7.52
C LEU A 198 -24.19 -68.32 6.35
N ALA A 199 -23.49 -68.18 5.23
CA ALA A 199 -23.61 -69.06 4.05
C ALA A 199 -23.15 -70.49 4.37
N ILE A 200 -22.09 -70.67 5.17
CA ILE A 200 -21.66 -71.99 5.65
C ILE A 200 -22.76 -72.63 6.52
N ALA A 201 -23.36 -71.87 7.43
CA ALA A 201 -24.47 -72.35 8.26
C ALA A 201 -25.70 -72.74 7.43
N GLU A 202 -25.99 -72.01 6.36
CA GLU A 202 -27.06 -72.34 5.40
C GLU A 202 -26.72 -73.59 4.57
N ALA A 203 -25.47 -73.77 4.16
CA ALA A 203 -24.99 -74.99 3.48
C ALA A 203 -25.12 -76.24 4.36
N PHE A 204 -24.90 -76.11 5.67
CA PHE A 204 -25.15 -77.20 6.64
C PHE A 204 -26.63 -77.53 6.78
N LYS A 205 -27.51 -76.52 6.84
CA LYS A 205 -28.97 -76.73 6.95
C LYS A 205 -29.58 -77.34 5.69
N SER A 206 -29.10 -76.93 4.52
CA SER A 206 -29.55 -77.44 3.21
C SER A 206 -28.95 -78.80 2.84
N GLY A 207 -28.02 -79.34 3.63
CA GLY A 207 -27.40 -80.66 3.43
C GLY A 207 -26.30 -80.69 2.36
N ASN A 208 -25.88 -79.53 1.86
CA ASN A 208 -24.84 -79.41 0.82
C ASN A 208 -23.41 -79.51 1.38
N LEU A 209 -23.22 -79.38 2.69
CA LEU A 209 -21.93 -79.51 3.37
C LEU A 209 -22.02 -80.48 4.56
N GLY A 210 -21.18 -81.51 4.58
CA GLY A 210 -21.13 -82.50 5.65
C GLY A 210 -20.23 -82.10 6.82
N VAL A 211 -20.48 -82.67 8.00
CA VAL A 211 -19.68 -82.44 9.22
C VAL A 211 -18.21 -82.81 9.01
N MET A 212 -17.92 -83.89 8.29
CA MET A 212 -16.54 -84.33 7.99
C MET A 212 -15.81 -83.36 7.04
N ASP A 213 -16.52 -82.69 6.13
CA ASP A 213 -15.93 -81.72 5.20
C ASP A 213 -15.55 -80.41 5.91
N TYR A 214 -16.34 -79.98 6.89
CA TYR A 214 -16.00 -78.84 7.74
C TYR A 214 -14.77 -79.10 8.63
N TYR A 215 -14.65 -80.30 9.21
CA TYR A 215 -13.45 -80.67 9.96
C TYR A 215 -12.20 -80.71 9.05
N ARG A 216 -12.32 -81.18 7.80
CA ARG A 216 -11.22 -81.09 6.83
C ARG A 216 -10.85 -79.64 6.51
N LEU A 217 -11.84 -78.78 6.27
CA LEU A 217 -11.61 -77.36 5.96
C LEU A 217 -10.89 -76.65 7.12
N ARG A 218 -11.31 -76.92 8.37
CA ARG A 218 -10.67 -76.40 9.57
C ARG A 218 -9.23 -76.91 9.74
N ASN A 219 -8.96 -78.17 9.42
CA ASN A 219 -7.60 -78.72 9.46
C ASN A 219 -6.69 -78.07 8.41
N ILE A 220 -7.18 -77.85 7.19
CA ILE A 220 -6.43 -77.17 6.13
C ILE A 220 -6.15 -75.71 6.50
N GLN A 221 -7.11 -75.01 7.12
CA GLN A 221 -6.89 -73.66 7.66
C GLN A 221 -5.83 -73.65 8.76
N ALA A 222 -5.88 -74.59 9.70
CA ALA A 222 -4.88 -74.71 10.77
C ALA A 222 -3.48 -74.98 10.22
N ASP A 223 -3.35 -75.88 9.24
CA ASP A 223 -2.08 -76.15 8.55
C ASP A 223 -1.57 -74.91 7.79
N SER A 224 -2.47 -74.14 7.17
CA SER A 224 -2.12 -72.91 6.47
C SER A 224 -1.63 -71.84 7.44
N SER A 225 -2.33 -71.61 8.56
CA SER A 225 -1.89 -70.68 9.61
C SER A 225 -0.57 -71.11 10.26
N MET A 226 -0.34 -72.41 10.46
CA MET A 226 0.96 -72.94 10.91
C MET A 226 2.05 -72.65 9.88
N ARG A 227 1.79 -72.85 8.58
CA ARG A 227 2.76 -72.52 7.52
C ARG A 227 3.05 -71.02 7.41
N GLU A 228 2.04 -70.17 7.55
CA GLU A 228 2.18 -68.71 7.51
C GLU A 228 3.01 -68.17 8.68
N SER A 229 2.77 -68.69 9.88
CA SER A 229 3.56 -68.35 11.08
C SER A 229 5.01 -68.84 11.00
N ILE A 230 5.26 -70.01 10.40
CA ILE A 230 6.61 -70.53 10.14
C ILE A 230 7.32 -69.73 9.02
N ALA A 231 6.59 -69.31 7.99
CA ALA A 231 7.15 -68.49 6.90
C ALA A 231 7.38 -67.03 7.30
N GLY A 232 6.54 -66.47 8.17
CA GLY A 232 6.66 -65.11 8.71
C GLY A 232 7.73 -64.97 9.82
N SER A 233 8.29 -66.09 10.29
CA SER A 233 9.39 -66.14 11.26
C SER A 233 10.74 -66.48 10.60
N GLY A 234 10.99 -65.95 9.39
CA GLY A 234 12.36 -65.75 8.89
C GLY A 234 13.07 -64.66 9.72
N PRO A 235 14.40 -64.74 9.94
CA PRO A 235 15.09 -63.92 10.93
C PRO A 235 14.94 -62.42 10.62
N ALA A 236 14.21 -61.72 11.47
CA ALA A 236 14.20 -60.26 11.49
C ALA A 236 15.57 -59.76 11.95
N THR A 237 16.34 -59.18 11.03
CA THR A 237 17.56 -58.43 11.34
C THR A 237 17.20 -57.23 12.22
N PRO A 238 17.75 -57.10 13.43
CA PRO A 238 17.47 -55.97 14.30
C PRO A 238 18.34 -54.78 13.88
N GLY A 239 17.75 -53.75 13.26
CA GLY A 239 18.40 -52.45 13.14
C GLY A 239 17.99 -51.59 11.95
N GLN A 240 16.85 -50.91 12.03
CA GLN A 240 16.71 -49.59 11.41
C GLN A 240 15.56 -48.82 12.07
N LYS A 241 15.91 -47.75 12.81
CA LYS A 241 14.97 -46.73 13.26
C LYS A 241 14.61 -45.85 12.05
N PRO A 242 13.33 -45.52 11.80
CA PRO A 242 12.99 -44.50 10.83
C PRO A 242 13.27 -43.11 11.41
N THR A 243 14.05 -42.31 10.69
CA THR A 243 14.27 -40.88 10.92
C THR A 243 12.98 -40.12 10.59
N PRO A 244 12.50 -39.20 11.45
CA PRO A 244 11.42 -38.30 11.08
C PRO A 244 11.96 -37.19 10.17
N ALA A 245 11.27 -36.96 9.06
CA ALA A 245 11.36 -35.75 8.24
C ALA A 245 10.28 -34.76 8.69
#